data_AF-A0A536NNT4-F1
#
_entry.id   AF-A0A536NNT4-F1
#
_cell.length_a   1.000
_cell.length_b   1.000
_cell.length_c   1.000
_cell.angle_alpha   90.00
_cell.angle_beta   90.00
_cell.angle_gamma   90.00
#
_symmetry.space_group_name_H-M   'P 1'
#
loop_
_entity.id
_entity.type
_entity.pdbx_description
1 polymer ?
#
loop_
_entity_poly.entity_id
_entity_poly.type
_entity_poly.pdbx_seq_one_letter_code
_entity_poly.pdbx_strand_id
1 'polypeptide(L)'
;MHPTSLTVSPATAEFNGGAIISASLQVDGKPFAGQPVTLSLLNGPGTTTQTDSSGVAVWFGVSFAGIHAGSYPTGIQATFAGSPAYAPSSATAALVITQPVTTAYTGEFYIADTTAGHVTVQVDQRTPASDPQFIDYANTAVWARIR
;
A
#
# COMPACT_ATOMS: atom_id res chain seq x y z
N MET A 1 -16.79 22.08 -23.23
CA MET A 1 -15.95 21.45 -22.21
C MET A 1 -16.21 19.96 -22.25
N HIS A 2 -15.20 19.16 -22.57
CA HIS A 2 -15.30 17.70 -22.61
C HIS A 2 -15.05 17.13 -21.20
N PRO A 3 -15.92 16.24 -20.68
CA PRO A 3 -15.71 15.58 -19.41
C PRO A 3 -14.50 14.66 -19.47
N THR A 4 -13.73 14.62 -18.37
CA THR A 4 -12.64 13.67 -18.19
C THR A 4 -12.94 12.75 -17.03
N SER A 5 -12.42 11.53 -17.10
CA SER A 5 -12.52 10.52 -16.05
C SER A 5 -11.13 10.06 -15.68
N LEU A 6 -10.77 10.21 -14.40
CA LEU A 6 -9.51 9.77 -13.85
C LEU A 6 -9.77 8.62 -12.88
N THR A 7 -8.95 7.59 -12.98
CA THR A 7 -8.97 6.43 -12.08
C THR A 7 -7.55 6.11 -11.64
N VAL A 8 -7.39 5.55 -10.44
CA VAL A 8 -6.09 5.22 -9.86
C VAL A 8 -6.11 3.77 -9.42
N SER A 9 -5.02 3.05 -9.70
CA SER A 9 -4.87 1.67 -9.27
C SER A 9 -4.45 1.62 -7.80
N PRO A 10 -5.08 0.78 -6.95
CA PRO A 10 -4.58 0.48 -5.63
C PRO A 10 -3.14 -0.07 -5.68
N ALA A 11 -2.34 0.20 -4.64
CA ALA A 11 -0.98 -0.30 -4.55
C ALA A 11 -0.70 -0.97 -3.20
N THR A 12 0.25 -1.91 -3.21
CA THR A 12 0.77 -2.57 -2.01
C THR A 12 2.29 -2.53 -2.05
N ALA A 13 2.91 -2.26 -0.90
CA ALA A 13 4.36 -2.23 -0.76
C ALA A 13 4.80 -2.74 0.63
N GLU A 14 6.08 -3.06 0.77
CA GLU A 14 6.71 -3.31 2.07
C GLU A 14 7.16 -1.99 2.71
N PHE A 15 7.25 -1.97 4.04
CA PHE A 15 7.80 -0.86 4.81
C PHE A 15 9.26 -0.59 4.39
N ASN A 16 9.56 0.69 4.11
CA ASN A 16 10.82 1.14 3.47
C ASN A 16 11.10 0.55 2.07
N GLY A 17 10.13 -0.14 1.48
CA GLY A 17 10.18 -0.61 0.10
C GLY A 17 9.69 0.44 -0.88
N GLY A 18 9.39 -0.01 -2.10
CA GLY A 18 8.80 0.81 -3.13
C GLY A 18 7.77 0.07 -3.97
N ALA A 19 6.99 0.82 -4.73
CA ALA A 19 6.02 0.28 -5.68
C ALA A 19 5.88 1.18 -6.90
N ILE A 20 5.10 0.71 -7.86
CA ILE A 20 4.69 1.47 -9.02
C ILE A 20 3.26 1.95 -8.77
N ILE A 21 3.03 3.24 -9.01
CA ILE A 21 1.69 3.84 -8.94
C ILE A 21 1.26 4.19 -10.35
N SER A 22 0.01 3.92 -10.69
CA SER A 22 -0.55 4.23 -12.01
C SER A 22 -1.94 4.86 -11.89
N ALA A 23 -2.23 5.77 -12.83
CA ALA A 23 -3.55 6.34 -13.02
C ALA A 23 -3.92 6.34 -14.51
N SER A 24 -5.19 6.10 -14.81
CA SER A 24 -5.75 6.12 -16.16
C SER A 24 -6.64 7.34 -16.33
N LEU A 25 -6.35 8.16 -17.33
CA LEU A 25 -7.14 9.32 -17.73
C LEU A 25 -7.85 9.04 -19.06
N GLN A 26 -9.15 9.35 -19.09
CA GLN A 26 -9.98 9.25 -20.27
C GLN A 26 -10.71 10.56 -20.53
N VAL A 27 -11.03 10.80 -21.80
CA VAL A 27 -11.91 11.88 -22.27
C VAL A 27 -12.99 11.27 -23.14
N ASP A 28 -14.26 11.58 -22.88
CA ASP A 28 -15.41 11.02 -23.60
C ASP A 28 -15.37 9.48 -23.74
N GLY A 29 -14.86 8.78 -22.72
CA GLY A 29 -14.74 7.31 -22.70
C GLY A 29 -13.59 6.74 -23.53
N LYS A 30 -12.65 7.58 -24.00
CA LYS A 30 -11.46 7.16 -24.74
C LYS A 30 -10.18 7.51 -23.98
N PRO A 31 -9.11 6.70 -24.11
CA PRO A 31 -7.79 7.03 -23.56
C PRO A 31 -7.34 8.44 -23.94
N PHE A 32 -6.89 9.22 -22.96
CA PHE A 32 -6.43 10.58 -23.20
C PHE A 32 -4.91 10.69 -23.01
N ALA A 33 -4.17 10.54 -24.11
CA ALA A 33 -2.71 10.52 -24.14
C ALA A 33 -2.07 11.92 -24.04
N GLY A 34 -0.82 11.97 -23.59
CA GLY A 34 0.01 13.18 -23.56
C GLY A 34 -0.47 14.25 -22.57
N GLN A 35 -1.24 13.85 -21.56
CA GLN A 35 -1.78 14.77 -20.55
C GLN A 35 -1.01 14.69 -19.24
N PRO A 36 -0.73 15.83 -18.60
CA PRO A 36 -0.07 15.87 -17.30
C PRO A 36 -1.03 15.43 -16.20
N VAL A 37 -0.68 14.35 -15.50
CA VAL A 37 -1.38 13.88 -14.30
C VAL A 37 -0.43 13.98 -13.11
N THR A 38 -0.87 14.68 -12.07
CA THR A 38 -0.14 14.78 -10.81
C THR A 38 -0.56 13.63 -9.90
N LEU A 39 0.40 12.82 -9.49
CA LEU A 39 0.27 11.71 -8.56
C LEU A 39 0.91 12.10 -7.22
N SER A 40 0.25 11.85 -6.10
CA SER A 40 0.77 12.15 -4.77
C SER A 40 0.41 11.08 -3.75
N LEU A 41 1.26 10.93 -2.75
CA LEU A 41 0.97 10.15 -1.55
C LEU A 41 0.31 11.04 -0.49
N LEU A 42 -0.57 10.48 0.33
CA LEU A 42 -1.21 11.20 1.42
C LEU A 42 -0.14 11.73 2.40
N ASN A 43 -0.02 13.06 2.51
CA ASN A 43 1.01 13.77 3.30
C ASN A 43 2.46 13.46 2.89
N GLY A 44 2.68 13.05 1.64
CA GLY A 44 3.98 12.62 1.14
C GLY A 44 4.42 13.33 -0.14
N PRO A 45 5.46 12.79 -0.80
CA PRO A 45 5.92 13.31 -2.07
C PRO A 45 4.85 13.15 -3.16
N GLY A 46 4.96 13.99 -4.19
CA GLY A 46 4.19 13.86 -5.41
C GLY A 46 5.04 14.12 -6.63
N THR A 47 4.55 13.70 -7.78
CA THR A 47 5.19 13.89 -9.08
C THR A 47 4.13 14.15 -10.14
N THR A 48 4.53 14.77 -11.24
CA THR A 48 3.68 14.91 -12.43
C THR A 48 4.26 14.05 -13.54
N THR A 49 3.41 13.20 -14.13
CA THR A 49 3.79 12.31 -15.24
C THR A 49 2.81 12.48 -16.39
N GLN A 50 3.26 12.16 -17.61
CA GLN A 50 2.42 12.27 -18.80
C GLN A 50 1.71 10.93 -19.04
N THR A 51 0.46 10.99 -19.47
CA THR A 51 -0.25 9.80 -19.92
C THR A 51 0.34 9.27 -21.23
N ASP A 52 0.50 7.96 -21.34
CA ASP A 52 0.95 7.30 -22.56
C ASP A 52 -0.16 7.15 -23.61
N SER A 53 0.09 6.42 -24.69
CA SER A 53 -0.89 6.15 -25.75
C SER A 53 -2.15 5.39 -25.28
N SER A 54 -2.07 4.73 -24.13
CA SER A 54 -3.20 4.05 -23.48
C SER A 54 -3.90 4.93 -22.43
N GLY A 55 -3.50 6.19 -22.29
CA GLY A 55 -4.06 7.12 -21.32
C GLY A 55 -3.55 6.89 -19.90
N VAL A 56 -2.46 6.15 -19.72
CA VAL A 56 -1.94 5.76 -18.41
C VAL A 56 -0.73 6.61 -18.04
N ALA A 57 -0.80 7.23 -16.86
CA ALA A 57 0.29 7.95 -16.21
C ALA A 57 0.91 7.05 -15.13
N VAL A 58 2.23 6.86 -15.16
CA VAL A 58 2.93 5.93 -14.26
C VAL A 58 4.04 6.62 -13.48
N TRP A 59 4.02 6.47 -12.16
CA TRP A 59 5.11 6.86 -11.28
C TRP A 59 5.92 5.61 -10.88
N PHE A 60 7.13 5.52 -11.46
CA PHE A 60 8.08 4.45 -11.16
C PHE A 60 8.92 4.76 -9.92
N GLY A 61 9.26 3.71 -9.16
CA GLY A 61 10.22 3.81 -8.06
C GLY A 61 9.73 4.67 -6.89
N VAL A 62 8.43 4.66 -6.60
CA VAL A 62 7.88 5.38 -5.45
C VAL A 62 8.47 4.78 -4.18
N SER A 63 9.17 5.60 -3.40
CA SER A 63 9.70 5.18 -2.09
C SER A 63 8.65 5.43 -1.02
N PHE A 64 8.44 4.44 -0.15
CA PHE A 64 7.60 4.58 1.04
C PHE A 64 8.42 4.66 2.33
N ALA A 65 9.70 5.03 2.21
CA ALA A 65 10.55 5.28 3.38
C ALA A 65 9.93 6.36 4.27
N GLY A 66 9.78 6.06 5.56
CA GLY A 66 9.16 6.97 6.54
C GLY A 66 7.62 6.92 6.57
N ILE A 67 6.97 6.13 5.72
CA ILE A 67 5.52 5.85 5.83
C ILE A 67 5.35 4.57 6.65
N HIS A 68 4.62 4.66 7.76
CA HIS A 68 4.38 3.51 8.63
C HIS A 68 3.55 2.41 7.96
N ALA A 69 3.70 1.18 8.47
CA ALA A 69 2.87 0.06 8.03
C ALA A 69 1.39 0.28 8.39
N GLY A 70 0.50 0.06 7.44
CA GLY A 70 -0.92 0.35 7.60
C GLY A 70 -1.71 0.29 6.31
N SER A 71 -3.03 0.40 6.45
CA SER A 71 -3.96 0.57 5.34
C SER A 71 -4.34 2.05 5.25
N TYR A 72 -4.19 2.62 4.06
CA TYR A 72 -4.51 3.99 3.73
C TYR A 72 -5.55 3.99 2.61
N PRO A 73 -6.87 4.00 2.92
CA PRO A 73 -7.93 3.88 1.91
C PRO A 73 -7.89 4.95 0.81
N THR A 74 -7.35 6.13 1.12
CA THR A 74 -7.11 7.24 0.18
C THR A 74 -5.62 7.61 0.14
N GLY A 75 -4.73 6.63 0.29
CA GLY A 75 -3.29 6.84 0.40
C GLY A 75 -2.61 7.32 -0.87
N ILE A 76 -3.25 7.13 -2.02
CA ILE A 76 -2.81 7.64 -3.33
C ILE A 76 -3.84 8.63 -3.84
N GLN A 77 -3.37 9.76 -4.34
CA GLN A 77 -4.20 10.75 -5.02
C GLN A 77 -3.65 11.01 -6.42
N ALA A 78 -4.56 11.16 -7.38
CA ALA A 78 -4.25 11.63 -8.72
C ALA A 78 -5.13 12.83 -9.07
N THR A 79 -4.54 13.83 -9.73
CA THR A 79 -5.23 15.02 -10.18
C THR A 79 -4.85 15.37 -11.61
N PHE A 80 -5.85 15.59 -12.43
CA PHE A 80 -5.75 16.25 -13.73
C PHE A 80 -6.36 17.65 -13.60
N ALA A 81 -5.55 18.69 -13.81
CA ALA A 81 -5.95 20.08 -13.60
C ALA A 81 -6.95 20.61 -14.65
N GLY A 82 -7.17 19.87 -15.74
CA GLY A 82 -8.02 20.32 -16.84
C GLY A 82 -7.32 21.35 -17.75
N SER A 83 -8.06 21.82 -18.73
CA SER A 83 -7.67 22.90 -19.65
C SER A 83 -8.93 23.62 -20.17
N PRO A 84 -8.82 24.71 -20.95
CA PRO A 84 -10.01 25.41 -21.48
C PRO A 84 -10.95 24.57 -22.35
N ALA A 85 -10.53 23.39 -22.82
CA ALA A 85 -11.38 22.46 -23.57
C ALA A 85 -11.83 21.23 -22.76
N TYR A 86 -11.11 20.88 -21.68
CA TYR A 86 -11.24 19.62 -20.95
C TYR A 86 -11.47 19.88 -19.46
N ALA A 87 -12.52 19.30 -18.88
CA ALA A 87 -12.82 19.46 -17.47
C ALA A 87 -11.69 18.85 -16.59
N PRO A 88 -11.41 19.43 -15.41
CA PRO A 88 -10.53 18.82 -14.41
C PRO A 88 -11.17 17.56 -13.80
N SER A 89 -10.34 16.65 -13.30
CA SER A 89 -10.80 15.44 -12.61
C SER A 89 -9.78 15.00 -11.55
N SER A 90 -10.24 14.40 -10.46
CA SER A 90 -9.39 13.83 -9.42
C SER A 90 -9.92 12.47 -8.98
N ALA A 91 -9.02 11.63 -8.47
CA ALA A 91 -9.34 10.31 -7.94
C ALA A 91 -8.36 9.90 -6.84
N THR A 92 -8.78 8.97 -6.00
CA THR A 92 -7.96 8.38 -4.95
C THR A 92 -7.99 6.86 -5.04
N ALA A 93 -6.97 6.21 -4.49
CA ALA A 93 -6.92 4.77 -4.34
C ALA A 93 -6.27 4.36 -3.01
N ALA A 94 -6.53 3.10 -2.64
CA ALA A 94 -5.97 2.51 -1.44
C ALA A 94 -4.46 2.22 -1.61
N LEU A 95 -3.71 2.50 -0.55
CA LEU A 95 -2.31 2.09 -0.39
C LEU A 95 -2.22 1.20 0.85
N VAL A 96 -1.61 0.02 0.71
CA VAL A 96 -1.32 -0.88 1.83
C VAL A 96 0.18 -1.01 1.99
N ILE A 97 0.70 -0.57 3.14
CA ILE A 97 2.10 -0.78 3.53
C ILE A 97 2.16 -1.94 4.51
N THR A 98 2.78 -3.02 4.08
CA THR A 98 2.99 -4.24 4.86
C THR A 98 4.34 -4.19 5.57
N GLN A 99 4.43 -4.76 6.78
CA GLN A 99 5.71 -4.91 7.46
C GLN A 99 5.75 -6.29 8.10
N PRO A 100 6.68 -7.18 7.68
CA PRO A 100 6.91 -8.41 8.40
C PRO A 100 7.53 -8.07 9.76
N VAL A 101 6.88 -8.50 10.85
CA VAL A 101 7.42 -8.35 12.21
C VAL A 101 8.30 -9.56 12.50
N THR A 102 9.54 -9.33 12.91
CA THR A 102 10.42 -10.37 13.48
C THR A 102 10.70 -10.03 14.93
N THR A 103 10.28 -10.89 15.84
CA THR A 103 10.62 -10.81 17.27
C THR A 103 11.73 -11.82 17.57
N ALA A 104 12.84 -11.34 18.13
CA ALA A 104 13.95 -12.18 18.56
C ALA A 104 14.21 -11.96 20.06
N TYR A 105 14.16 -13.03 20.84
CA TYR A 105 14.60 -13.04 22.24
C TYR A 105 16.00 -13.66 22.29
N THR A 106 16.97 -12.93 22.83
CA THR A 106 18.34 -13.43 23.03
C THR A 106 18.64 -13.34 24.52
N GLY A 107 18.41 -14.43 25.24
CA GLY A 107 18.61 -14.51 26.69
C GLY A 107 18.53 -15.95 27.16
N GLU A 108 19.12 -16.23 28.31
CA GLU A 108 19.02 -17.55 28.93
C GLU A 108 17.75 -17.62 29.78
N PHE A 109 16.98 -18.69 29.60
CA PHE A 109 15.80 -18.99 30.39
C PHE A 109 16.05 -20.25 31.22
N TYR A 110 16.15 -20.10 32.54
CA TYR A 110 16.41 -21.21 33.45
C TYR A 110 15.09 -21.67 34.11
N ILE A 111 14.79 -22.96 34.01
CA ILE A 111 13.67 -23.61 34.71
C ILE A 111 14.28 -24.51 35.79
N ALA A 112 13.79 -24.42 37.03
CA ALA A 112 14.19 -25.33 38.09
C ALA A 112 13.68 -26.75 37.80
N ASP A 113 14.50 -27.77 38.04
CA ASP A 113 14.19 -29.20 37.81
C ASP A 113 12.91 -29.69 38.50
N THR A 114 12.52 -29.02 39.59
CA THR A 114 11.32 -29.33 40.37
C THR A 114 10.02 -28.79 39.76
N THR A 115 10.08 -28.07 38.64
CA THR A 115 8.96 -27.26 38.13
C THR A 115 8.80 -27.41 36.62
N ALA A 116 7.57 -27.49 36.13
CA ALA A 116 7.29 -27.37 34.71
C ALA A 116 7.44 -25.91 34.25
N GLY A 117 8.20 -25.68 33.18
CA GLY A 117 8.26 -24.39 32.51
C GLY A 117 7.43 -24.40 31.23
N HIS A 118 6.67 -23.33 31.00
CA HIS A 118 5.89 -23.13 29.79
C HIS A 118 6.34 -21.83 29.12
N VAL A 119 6.68 -21.91 27.83
CA VAL A 119 6.92 -20.73 26.98
C VAL A 119 5.65 -20.50 26.18
N THR A 120 5.01 -19.35 26.38
CA THR A 120 3.79 -18.98 25.66
C THR A 120 4.12 -17.86 24.70
N VAL A 121 3.79 -18.06 23.42
CA VAL A 121 3.76 -16.97 22.44
C VAL A 121 2.32 -16.47 22.37
N GLN A 122 2.07 -15.27 22.87
CA GLN A 122 0.79 -14.60 22.70
C GLN A 122 0.88 -13.68 21.48
N VAL A 123 0.07 -13.97 20.46
CA VAL A 123 -0.09 -13.09 19.30
C VAL A 123 -1.39 -12.31 19.50
N ASP A 124 -1.28 -11.03 19.82
CA ASP A 124 -2.46 -10.16 19.95
C ASP A 124 -2.93 -9.67 18.58
N GLN A 125 -4.24 -9.73 18.36
CA GLN A 125 -4.88 -9.19 17.16
C GLN A 125 -4.86 -7.65 17.20
N ARG A 126 -4.81 -7.01 16.03
CA ARG A 126 -4.89 -5.55 15.93
C ARG A 126 -6.29 -5.10 16.36
N THR A 127 -6.37 -4.15 17.30
CA THR A 127 -7.64 -3.53 17.68
C THR A 127 -7.84 -2.22 16.92
N PRO A 128 -8.96 -2.01 16.19
CA PRO A 128 -10.06 -2.95 15.95
C PRO A 128 -9.78 -3.89 14.77
N ALA A 129 -10.19 -5.16 14.89
CA ALA A 129 -10.05 -6.17 13.85
C ALA A 129 -11.16 -6.01 12.80
N SER A 130 -10.80 -5.77 11.54
CA SER A 130 -11.76 -5.69 10.43
C SER A 130 -12.07 -7.04 9.77
N ASP A 131 -11.34 -8.10 10.14
CA ASP A 131 -11.52 -9.46 9.63
C ASP A 131 -11.26 -10.49 10.74
N PRO A 132 -12.27 -11.27 11.19
CA PRO A 132 -12.16 -12.22 12.30
C PRO A 132 -11.65 -13.61 11.88
N GLN A 133 -10.81 -13.70 10.84
CA GLN A 133 -10.23 -15.00 10.47
C GLN A 133 -9.01 -15.33 11.34
N PHE A 134 -9.13 -16.42 12.11
CA PHE A 134 -7.99 -17.05 12.77
C PHE A 134 -6.99 -17.50 11.69
N ILE A 135 -5.70 -17.25 11.91
CA ILE A 135 -4.66 -17.89 11.10
C ILE A 135 -4.65 -19.37 11.50
N ASP A 136 -5.19 -20.21 10.63
CA ASP A 136 -5.17 -21.65 10.79
C ASP A 136 -3.80 -22.20 10.38
N TYR A 137 -2.97 -22.46 11.39
CA TYR A 137 -1.63 -23.01 11.23
C TYR A 137 -1.61 -24.46 10.75
N ALA A 138 -2.77 -25.16 10.68
CA ALA A 138 -2.87 -26.49 10.09
C ALA A 138 -2.90 -26.46 8.55
N ASN A 139 -3.35 -25.33 7.96
CA ASN A 139 -3.51 -25.17 6.51
C ASN A 139 -2.54 -24.16 5.89
N THR A 140 -1.78 -23.42 6.71
CA THR A 140 -0.84 -22.41 6.25
C THR A 140 0.54 -22.69 6.86
N ALA A 141 1.49 -23.18 6.04
CA ALA A 141 2.84 -23.47 6.53
C ALA A 141 3.58 -22.17 6.87
N VAL A 142 3.96 -22.02 8.14
CA VAL A 142 4.87 -20.98 8.62
C VAL A 142 6.13 -21.65 9.13
N TRP A 143 7.30 -21.22 8.64
CA TRP A 143 8.57 -21.76 9.11
C TRP A 143 8.98 -21.07 10.41
N ALA A 144 9.08 -21.86 11.47
CA ALA A 144 9.79 -21.49 12.69
C ALA A 144 11.17 -22.15 12.68
N ARG A 145 12.24 -21.37 12.86
CA ARG A 145 13.56 -21.92 13.16
C ARG A 145 13.90 -21.58 14.60
N ILE A 146 13.91 -22.62 15.42
CA ILE A 146 14.46 -22.57 16.77
C ILE A 146 15.94 -22.95 16.65
N ARG A 147 16.80 -22.18 17.30
CA ARG A 147 18.17 -22.63 17.62
C ARG A 147 18.22 -22.94 19.08
#